data_AF-A0A8S2ZXZ4-F1
#
_entry.id   AF-A0A8S2ZXZ4-F1
#
_cell.length_a   1.000
_cell.length_b   1.000
_cell.length_c   1.000
_cell.angle_alpha   90.00
_cell.angle_beta   90.00
_cell.angle_gamma   90.00
#
_symmetry.space_group_name_H-M   'P 1'
#
loop_
_entity.id
_entity.type
_entity.pdbx_description
1 polymer ?
#
loop_
_entity_poly.entity_id
_entity_poly.type
_entity_poly.pdbx_seq_one_letter_code
_entity_poly.pdbx_strand_id
1 'polypeptide(L)'
;MGNNSSSSSSSGAMSNATQAHIDAQVSSYLENAKQEFDTKYAQPSKQTAKLDEFNLQRTVGTGSFGRVMIVQHSNQPLALKIMEKQTIVKLKQVEHTLSEKRILQAIKFPFLVNLVYTFKDNS
;
A
#
# COMPACT_ATOMS: atom_id res chain seq x y z
N MET A 1 40.69 -2.25 -56.14
CA MET A 1 39.90 -3.43 -55.75
C MET A 1 40.47 -3.95 -54.45
N GLY A 2 39.83 -3.66 -53.32
CA GLY A 2 40.25 -4.10 -51.98
C GLY A 2 39.01 -4.38 -51.15
N ASN A 3 38.82 -5.66 -50.82
CA ASN A 3 37.66 -6.21 -50.12
C ASN A 3 37.45 -5.59 -48.74
N ASN A 4 36.20 -5.24 -48.42
CA ASN A 4 35.76 -4.99 -47.04
C ASN A 4 35.05 -6.26 -46.54
N SER A 5 35.77 -7.07 -45.76
CA SER A 5 35.24 -8.29 -45.15
C SER A 5 34.68 -7.99 -43.75
N SER A 6 33.39 -8.31 -43.61
CA SER A 6 32.60 -8.53 -42.40
C SER A 6 33.38 -8.93 -41.14
N SER A 7 33.09 -8.27 -40.02
CA SER A 7 33.13 -8.91 -38.70
C SER A 7 31.86 -8.60 -37.92
N SER A 8 31.36 -9.67 -37.31
CA SER A 8 29.99 -9.96 -36.94
C SER A 8 29.65 -9.50 -35.53
N SER A 9 28.38 -9.10 -35.39
CA SER A 9 27.59 -8.95 -34.18
C SER A 9 27.85 -10.01 -33.09
N SER A 10 28.35 -9.59 -31.93
CA SER A 10 28.46 -10.45 -30.72
C SER A 10 27.92 -9.81 -29.43
N SER A 11 27.21 -8.68 -29.51
CA SER A 11 26.78 -7.92 -28.32
C SER A 11 25.37 -8.29 -27.79
N GLY A 12 24.62 -9.15 -28.48
CA GLY A 12 23.20 -9.43 -28.17
C GLY A 12 22.91 -10.60 -27.22
N ALA A 13 23.91 -11.43 -26.88
CA ALA A 13 23.68 -12.64 -26.07
C ALA A 13 23.73 -12.38 -24.56
N MET A 14 24.56 -11.44 -24.10
CA MET A 14 24.70 -11.11 -22.67
C MET A 14 23.48 -10.34 -22.12
N SER A 15 22.81 -9.52 -22.93
CA SER A 15 21.61 -8.77 -22.51
C SER A 15 20.43 -9.68 -22.20
N ASN A 16 20.25 -10.76 -22.95
CA ASN A 16 19.09 -11.65 -22.82
C ASN A 16 19.15 -12.51 -21.56
N ALA A 17 20.34 -12.99 -21.17
CA ALA A 17 20.51 -13.78 -19.96
C ALA A 17 20.30 -12.93 -18.69
N THR A 18 20.79 -11.69 -18.67
CA THR A 18 20.58 -10.76 -17.56
C THR A 18 19.12 -10.34 -17.45
N GLN A 19 18.45 -10.04 -18.57
CA GLN A 19 17.04 -9.69 -18.56
C GLN A 19 16.16 -10.85 -18.06
N ALA A 20 16.40 -12.07 -18.56
CA ALA A 20 15.67 -13.25 -18.12
C ALA A 20 15.83 -13.52 -16.61
N HIS A 21 17.02 -13.27 -16.05
CA HIS A 21 17.25 -13.41 -14.63
C HIS A 21 16.47 -12.37 -13.81
N ILE A 22 16.45 -11.10 -14.25
CA ILE A 22 15.67 -10.04 -13.62
C ILE A 22 14.18 -10.38 -13.67
N ASP A 23 13.67 -10.81 -14.84
CA ASP A 23 12.27 -11.16 -15.02
C ASP A 23 11.85 -12.31 -14.09
N ALA A 24 12.72 -13.31 -13.91
CA ALA A 24 12.49 -14.40 -12.98
C ALA A 24 12.45 -13.93 -11.52
N GLN A 25 13.37 -13.04 -11.11
CA GLN A 25 13.38 -12.46 -9.77
C GLN A 25 12.13 -11.62 -9.51
N VAL A 26 11.72 -10.77 -10.46
CA VAL A 26 10.51 -9.95 -10.36
C VAL A 26 9.27 -10.84 -10.27
N SER A 27 9.19 -11.88 -11.12
CA SER A 27 8.06 -12.81 -11.11
C SER A 27 7.93 -13.51 -9.76
N SER A 28 9.05 -14.00 -9.20
CA SER A 28 9.04 -14.62 -7.87
C SER A 28 8.63 -13.65 -6.76
N TYR A 29 9.10 -12.40 -6.81
CA TYR A 29 8.70 -11.37 -5.86
C TYR A 29 7.20 -11.07 -5.92
N LEU A 30 6.65 -10.90 -7.13
CA LEU A 30 5.23 -10.61 -7.33
C LEU A 30 4.34 -11.76 -6.89
N GLU A 31 4.75 -13.02 -7.13
CA GLU A 31 4.00 -14.19 -6.67
C GLU A 31 3.92 -14.24 -5.14
N ASN A 32 5.05 -14.02 -4.47
CA ASN A 32 5.09 -13.97 -3.00
C ASN A 32 4.23 -12.81 -2.45
N ALA A 33 4.31 -11.63 -3.07
CA ALA A 33 3.52 -10.46 -2.68
C ALA A 33 2.01 -10.71 -2.87
N LYS A 34 1.63 -11.39 -3.96
CA LYS A 34 0.24 -11.80 -4.22
C LYS A 34 -0.25 -12.79 -3.16
N GLN A 35 0.54 -13.80 -2.83
CA GLN A 35 0.17 -14.78 -1.80
C GLN A 35 -0.01 -14.13 -0.43
N GLU A 36 0.88 -13.21 -0.05
CA GLU A 36 0.77 -12.46 1.21
C GLU A 36 -0.49 -11.59 1.24
N PHE A 37 -0.80 -10.90 0.14
CA PHE A 37 -2.01 -10.10 -0.02
C PHE A 37 -3.27 -10.96 0.11
N ASP A 38 -3.38 -12.05 -0.66
CA ASP A 38 -4.54 -12.93 -0.68
C ASP A 38 -4.84 -13.49 0.72
N THR A 39 -3.79 -13.88 1.45
CA THR A 39 -3.89 -14.39 2.82
C THR A 39 -4.47 -13.34 3.77
N LYS A 40 -3.91 -12.11 3.78
CA LYS A 40 -4.38 -11.02 4.65
C LYS A 40 -5.76 -10.50 4.25
N TYR A 41 -6.06 -10.49 2.95
CA TYR A 41 -7.35 -10.04 2.42
C TYR A 41 -8.47 -11.00 2.79
N ALA A 42 -8.20 -12.31 2.81
CA ALA A 42 -9.14 -13.33 3.27
C ALA A 42 -9.34 -13.30 4.79
N GLN A 43 -8.27 -13.07 5.55
CA GLN A 43 -8.28 -13.06 7.02
C GLN A 43 -7.79 -11.72 7.57
N PRO A 44 -8.66 -10.69 7.60
CA PRO A 44 -8.27 -9.35 8.07
C PRO A 44 -7.95 -9.37 9.56
N SER A 45 -6.76 -8.88 9.91
CA SER A 45 -6.32 -8.77 11.30
C SER A 45 -7.14 -7.72 12.06
N LYS A 46 -7.42 -8.00 13.33
CA LYS A 46 -7.98 -7.02 14.27
C LYS A 46 -6.83 -6.17 14.82
N GLN A 47 -6.40 -5.17 14.08
CA GLN A 47 -5.49 -4.14 14.58
C GLN A 47 -6.26 -3.13 15.43
N THR A 48 -6.61 -3.51 16.64
CA THR A 48 -7.37 -2.68 17.56
C THR A 48 -6.44 -1.77 18.36
N ALA A 49 -6.63 -0.46 18.21
CA ALA A 49 -6.20 0.56 19.15
C ALA A 49 -7.44 1.36 19.56
N LYS A 50 -7.30 2.28 20.51
CA LYS A 50 -8.36 3.23 20.88
C LYS A 50 -7.87 4.66 20.72
N LEU A 51 -8.79 5.60 20.52
CA LEU A 51 -8.45 7.00 20.25
C LEU A 51 -7.65 7.67 21.39
N ASP A 52 -7.92 7.26 22.63
CA ASP A 52 -7.24 7.73 23.85
C ASP A 52 -5.76 7.35 23.93
N GLU A 53 -5.33 6.35 23.16
CA GLU A 53 -3.92 5.95 23.05
C GLU A 53 -3.11 6.87 22.11
N PHE A 54 -3.75 7.84 21.45
CA PHE A 54 -3.13 8.76 20.49
C PHE A 54 -3.14 10.20 21.01
N ASN A 55 -1.97 10.84 21.01
CA ASN A 55 -1.89 12.28 21.21
C ASN A 55 -2.21 13.00 19.89
N LEU A 56 -3.39 13.63 19.83
CA LEU A 56 -3.87 14.36 18.65
C LEU A 56 -3.14 15.71 18.51
N GLN A 57 -2.53 15.95 17.34
CA GLN A 57 -1.88 17.22 17.04
C GLN A 57 -2.73 18.03 16.05
N ARG A 58 -2.15 18.43 14.92
CA ARG A 58 -2.79 19.31 13.93
C ARG A 58 -3.43 18.52 12.78
N THR A 59 -4.47 19.12 12.20
CA THR A 59 -5.05 18.67 10.92
C THR A 59 -4.09 18.95 9.77
N VAL A 60 -3.92 17.98 8.88
CA VAL A 60 -3.10 18.09 7.66
C VAL A 60 -3.93 17.99 6.37
N GLY A 61 -5.16 17.50 6.46
CA GLY A 61 -6.06 17.46 5.31
C GLY A 61 -7.52 17.35 5.73
N THR A 62 -8.39 17.89 4.90
CA THR A 62 -9.84 17.80 5.04
C THR A 62 -10.41 17.25 3.75
N GLY A 63 -11.34 16.31 3.84
CA GLY A 63 -12.03 15.73 2.69
C GLY A 63 -13.52 15.65 2.94
N SER A 64 -14.26 15.15 1.95
CA SER A 64 -15.71 15.06 1.96
C SER A 64 -16.28 14.26 3.13
N PHE A 65 -15.52 13.28 3.62
CA PHE A 65 -15.97 12.31 4.64
C PHE A 65 -15.31 12.51 6.00
N GLY A 66 -14.45 13.53 6.16
CA GLY A 66 -13.74 13.77 7.41
C GLY A 66 -12.40 14.47 7.23
N ARG A 67 -11.41 14.09 8.03
CA ARG A 67 -10.11 14.78 8.10
C ARG A 67 -8.96 13.83 8.42
N VAL A 68 -7.76 14.27 8.08
CA VAL A 68 -6.50 13.61 8.44
C VAL A 68 -5.76 14.51 9.42
N MET A 69 -5.37 13.94 10.55
CA MET A 69 -4.60 14.61 11.59
C MET A 69 -3.25 13.91 11.77
N ILE A 70 -2.22 14.68 12.11
CA ILE A 70 -0.99 14.09 12.66
C ILE A 70 -1.27 13.72 14.11
N VAL A 71 -0.85 12.54 14.51
CA VAL A 71 -0.98 12.00 15.86
C VAL A 71 0.33 11.37 16.30
N GLN A 72 0.52 11.21 17.59
CA GLN A 72 1.68 10.51 18.16
C GLN A 72 1.18 9.33 19.01
N HIS A 73 1.70 8.14 18.72
CA HIS A 73 1.44 6.92 19.51
C HIS A 73 2.79 6.29 19.87
N SER A 74 3.05 6.07 21.15
CA SER A 74 4.31 5.49 21.63
C SER A 74 5.57 6.16 21.04
N ASN A 75 5.56 7.50 20.99
CA ASN A 75 6.62 8.34 20.39
C ASN A 75 6.83 8.18 18.87
N GLN A 76 5.93 7.50 18.17
CA GLN A 76 5.94 7.42 16.71
C GLN A 76 4.89 8.37 16.13
N PRO A 77 5.28 9.31 15.23
CA PRO A 77 4.34 10.14 14.51
C PRO A 77 3.59 9.30 13.45
N LEU A 78 2.27 9.43 13.42
CA LEU A 78 1.38 8.74 12.50
C LEU A 78 0.37 9.73 11.91
N ALA A 79 -0.28 9.34 10.82
CA ALA A 79 -1.43 10.06 10.27
C ALA A 79 -2.72 9.30 10.60
N LEU A 80 -3.66 9.97 11.27
CA LEU A 80 -4.97 9.43 11.61
C LEU A 80 -6.02 10.01 10.67
N LYS A 81 -6.60 9.16 9.81
CA LYS A 81 -7.76 9.49 8.99
C LYS A 81 -9.04 9.23 9.79
N ILE A 82 -9.72 10.30 10.18
CA ILE A 82 -10.99 10.28 10.90
C ILE A 82 -12.11 10.42 9.88
N MET A 83 -13.08 9.51 9.91
CA MET A 83 -14.21 9.50 8.97
C MET A 83 -15.55 9.51 9.71
N GLU A 84 -16.44 10.41 9.29
CA GLU A 84 -17.75 10.58 9.91
C GLU A 84 -18.77 9.58 9.35
N LYS A 85 -19.22 8.64 10.19
CA LYS A 85 -20.14 7.55 9.79
C LYS A 85 -21.45 8.07 9.19
N GLN A 86 -22.03 9.13 9.76
CA GLN A 86 -23.29 9.70 9.28
C GLN A 86 -23.14 10.22 7.84
N THR A 87 -22.07 10.95 7.57
CA THR A 87 -21.74 11.48 6.24
C THR A 87 -21.45 10.36 5.23
N ILE A 88 -20.73 9.30 5.64
CA ILE A 88 -20.48 8.12 4.79
C ILE A 88 -21.78 7.44 4.37
N VAL A 89 -22.72 7.23 5.32
CA VAL A 89 -24.02 6.60 5.04
C VAL A 89 -24.85 7.48 4.12
N LYS A 90 -24.93 8.79 4.42
CA LYS A 90 -25.68 9.77 3.62
C LYS A 90 -25.21 9.80 2.16
N LEU A 91 -23.90 9.70 1.94
CA LEU A 91 -23.27 9.72 0.61
C LEU A 91 -23.14 8.31 -0.02
N LYS A 92 -23.70 7.27 0.62
CA LYS A 92 -23.67 5.88 0.15
C LYS A 92 -22.25 5.34 -0.11
N GLN A 93 -21.29 5.72 0.72
CA GLN A 93 -19.87 5.34 0.58
C GLN A 93 -19.42 4.23 1.54
N VAL A 94 -20.38 3.48 2.11
CA VAL A 94 -20.10 2.44 3.11
C VAL A 94 -19.20 1.34 2.52
N GLU A 95 -19.56 0.80 1.36
CA GLU A 95 -18.79 -0.28 0.72
C GLU A 95 -17.39 0.18 0.32
N HIS A 96 -17.25 1.39 -0.23
CA HIS A 96 -15.96 1.95 -0.58
C HIS A 96 -15.06 2.14 0.65
N THR A 97 -15.63 2.62 1.77
CA THR A 97 -14.89 2.79 3.03
C THR A 97 -14.41 1.45 3.58
N LEU A 98 -15.26 0.41 3.53
CA LEU A 98 -14.90 -0.94 3.97
C LEU A 98 -13.85 -1.57 3.06
N SER A 99 -13.95 -1.33 1.76
CA SER A 99 -12.99 -1.83 0.76
C SER A 99 -11.64 -1.15 0.91
N GLU A 100 -11.61 0.17 1.09
CA GLU A 100 -10.39 0.94 1.35
C GLU A 100 -9.65 0.36 2.56
N LYS A 101 -10.35 0.18 3.68
CA LYS A 101 -9.78 -0.47 4.87
C LYS A 101 -9.23 -1.85 4.53
N ARG A 102 -10.04 -2.72 3.91
CA ARG A 102 -9.68 -4.11 3.67
C ARG A 102 -8.44 -4.25 2.78
N ILE A 103 -8.34 -3.42 1.74
CA ILE A 103 -7.19 -3.37 0.85
C ILE A 103 -5.95 -2.87 1.60
N LEU A 104 -6.05 -1.75 2.33
CA LEU A 104 -4.93 -1.19 3.08
C LEU A 104 -4.40 -2.12 4.18
N GLN A 105 -5.24 -2.99 4.75
CA GLN A 105 -4.82 -4.02 5.71
C GLN A 105 -4.03 -5.17 5.07
N ALA A 106 -4.21 -5.40 3.76
CA ALA A 106 -3.65 -6.54 3.06
C ALA A 106 -2.40 -6.19 2.23
N ILE A 107 -2.24 -4.92 1.82
CA ILE A 107 -1.09 -4.47 1.03
C ILE A 107 0.10 -4.09 1.92
N LYS A 108 1.31 -4.30 1.40
CA LYS A 108 2.56 -3.75 1.95
C LYS A 108 3.53 -3.53 0.80
N PHE A 109 3.91 -2.29 0.57
CA PHE A 109 4.83 -1.96 -0.53
C PHE A 109 5.63 -0.67 -0.21
N PRO A 110 6.90 -0.53 -0.66
CA PRO A 110 7.75 0.59 -0.27
C PRO A 110 7.20 1.98 -0.60
N PHE A 111 6.39 2.10 -1.64
CA PHE A 111 5.81 3.37 -2.10
C PHE A 111 4.34 3.56 -1.70
N LEU A 112 3.79 2.65 -0.90
CA LEU A 112 2.42 2.73 -0.41
C LEU A 112 2.41 3.02 1.09
N VAL A 113 1.40 3.76 1.52
CA VAL A 113 1.15 3.99 2.95
C VAL A 113 0.68 2.69 3.60
N ASN A 114 1.20 2.40 4.77
CA ASN A 114 0.82 1.23 5.54
C ASN A 114 -0.26 1.59 6.56
N LEU A 115 -1.31 0.78 6.65
CA LEU A 115 -2.28 0.89 7.72
C LEU A 115 -1.76 0.18 8.97
N VAL A 116 -1.46 0.96 10.01
CA VAL A 116 -0.89 0.44 11.26
C VAL A 116 -1.99 0.04 12.25
N TYR A 117 -3.03 0.87 12.37
CA TYR A 117 -4.13 0.68 13.31
C TYR A 117 -5.48 1.02 12.65
N THR A 118 -6.55 0.34 13.06
CA THR A 118 -7.91 0.66 12.63
C THR A 118 -8.90 0.39 13.75
N PHE A 119 -9.70 1.40 14.08
CA PHE A 119 -10.72 1.29 15.11
C PHE A 119 -11.95 2.11 14.75
N LYS A 120 -13.03 1.88 15.50
CA LYS A 120 -14.29 2.61 15.39
C LYS A 120 -14.81 2.86 16.80
N ASP A 121 -15.42 4.02 16.99
CA ASP A 121 -16.14 4.40 18.20
C ASP A 121 -17.62 4.67 17.87
N ASN A 122 -18.39 5.08 18.87
CA ASN A 122 -19.79 5.47 18.73
C ASN A 122 -19.99 6.99 18.77
N SER A 123 -18.94 7.74 19.10
CA SER A 123 -18.92 9.19 19.12
C SER A 123 -19.14 9.80 17.74
#